data_AF-A0A6P2A2U6-F1
#
_entry.id   AF-A0A6P2A2U6-F1
#
_cell.length_a   1.000
_cell.length_b   1.000
_cell.length_c   1.000
_cell.angle_alpha   90.00
_cell.angle_beta   90.00
_cell.angle_gamma   90.00
#
_symmetry.space_group_name_H-M   'P 1'
#
loop_
_entity.id
_entity.type
_entity.pdbx_description
1 polymer ?
#
loop_
_entity_poly.entity_id
_entity_poly.type
_entity_poly.pdbx_seq_one_letter_code
_entity_poly.pdbx_strand_id
1 'polypeptide(L)'
;MSRSGYTLPVFACASAISALHWLRHRQPLTSVSVDLISPAQIAEIPIEQVAGLSESMALAITRSEPGDNLDLTRNTPIWALVEWRVGDGESVIIQGGEGIGIQRNAGNQPAIYAYAQRLLQENLSRMLAPEEKITVSIILPEGRSLAVRTSNSAFGVVE
;
A
#
# COMPACT_ATOMS: atom_id res chain seq x y z
N MET A 1 13.71 25.00 6.11
CA MET A 1 13.12 24.66 4.79
C MET A 1 12.10 23.58 5.04
N SER A 2 10.90 23.69 4.47
CA SER A 2 9.85 22.72 4.72
C SER A 2 10.18 21.37 4.08
N ARG A 3 10.16 20.26 4.81
CA ARG A 3 10.32 18.93 4.25
C ARG A 3 9.05 18.53 3.52
N SER A 4 9.15 18.20 2.23
CA SER A 4 8.07 17.54 1.49
C SER A 4 8.00 16.08 1.89
N GLY A 5 6.81 15.57 2.19
CA GLY A 5 6.59 14.15 2.39
C GLY A 5 5.56 13.59 1.42
N TYR A 6 5.19 12.35 1.65
CA TYR A 6 4.32 11.58 0.75
C TYR A 6 2.99 11.23 1.41
N THR A 7 2.01 10.86 0.60
CA THR A 7 0.69 10.42 1.09
C THR A 7 0.68 8.91 1.36
N LEU A 8 -0.28 8.43 2.15
CA LEU A 8 -0.43 7.00 2.49
C LEU A 8 -0.34 6.03 1.30
N PRO A 9 -0.92 6.32 0.11
CA PRO A 9 -0.78 5.44 -1.06
C PRO A 9 0.67 5.15 -1.46
N VAL A 10 1.58 6.12 -1.32
CA VAL A 10 2.99 5.96 -1.67
C VAL A 10 3.66 4.96 -0.74
N PHE A 11 3.41 5.07 0.55
CA PHE A 11 3.91 4.12 1.56
C PHE A 11 3.28 2.74 1.39
N ALA A 12 1.98 2.65 1.10
CA ALA A 12 1.31 1.39 0.77
C ALA A 12 1.95 0.69 -0.45
N CYS A 13 2.25 1.45 -1.51
CA CYS A 13 2.93 0.96 -2.69
C CYS A 13 4.34 0.47 -2.37
N ALA A 14 5.12 1.25 -1.60
CA ALA A 14 6.45 0.86 -1.16
C ALA A 14 6.45 -0.45 -0.35
N SER A 15 5.51 -0.60 0.60
CA SER A 15 5.30 -1.86 1.32
C SER A 15 5.04 -3.00 0.34
N ALA A 16 4.12 -2.83 -0.62
CA ALA A 16 3.79 -3.89 -1.57
C ALA A 16 4.99 -4.29 -2.47
N ILE A 17 5.75 -3.32 -2.95
CA ILE A 17 6.99 -3.55 -3.73
C ILE A 17 7.98 -4.38 -2.91
N SER A 18 8.19 -4.00 -1.65
CA SER A 18 9.15 -4.69 -0.78
C SER A 18 8.72 -6.12 -0.43
N ALA A 19 7.42 -6.34 -0.21
CA ALA A 19 6.88 -7.69 0.01
C ALA A 19 7.01 -8.56 -1.25
N LEU A 20 6.69 -8.03 -2.43
CA LEU A 20 6.87 -8.73 -3.70
C LEU A 20 8.36 -9.04 -3.99
N HIS A 21 9.26 -8.10 -3.70
CA HIS A 21 10.69 -8.33 -3.81
C HIS A 21 11.13 -9.51 -2.94
N TRP A 22 10.66 -9.57 -1.68
CA TRP A 22 10.97 -10.69 -0.80
C TRP A 22 10.43 -12.02 -1.35
N LEU A 23 9.22 -12.04 -1.92
CA LEU A 23 8.67 -13.25 -2.54
C LEU A 23 9.57 -13.83 -3.65
N ARG A 24 10.18 -12.94 -4.44
CA ARG A 24 11.03 -13.35 -5.57
C ARG A 24 12.44 -13.70 -5.14
N HIS A 25 13.03 -12.92 -4.25
CA HIS A 25 14.47 -12.97 -3.96
C HIS A 25 14.82 -13.49 -2.56
N ARG A 26 13.84 -13.65 -1.68
CA ARG A 26 14.01 -14.01 -0.26
C ARG A 26 14.97 -13.08 0.48
N GLN A 27 15.01 -11.81 0.07
CA GLN A 27 15.87 -10.79 0.63
C GLN A 27 15.04 -9.57 1.05
N PRO A 28 15.20 -9.09 2.30
CA PRO A 28 14.56 -7.86 2.74
C PRO A 28 15.24 -6.64 2.10
N LEU A 29 14.46 -5.60 1.83
CA LEU A 29 14.97 -4.30 1.41
C LEU A 29 14.86 -3.31 2.57
N THR A 30 15.77 -2.35 2.62
CA THR A 30 15.73 -1.22 3.57
C THR A 30 15.12 0.04 2.94
N SER A 31 15.09 0.14 1.62
CA SER A 31 14.40 1.17 0.85
C SER A 31 13.95 0.63 -0.50
N VAL A 32 12.94 1.27 -1.10
CA VAL A 32 12.44 0.96 -2.45
C VAL A 32 12.21 2.24 -3.25
N SER A 33 12.35 2.12 -4.56
CA SER A 33 11.96 3.16 -5.51
C SER A 33 10.49 3.00 -5.88
N VAL A 34 9.69 4.05 -5.68
CA VAL A 34 8.29 4.12 -6.10
C VAL A 34 8.17 5.15 -7.23
N ASP A 35 7.64 4.74 -8.38
CA ASP A 35 7.23 5.68 -9.43
C ASP A 35 5.89 6.30 -9.04
N LEU A 36 5.90 7.60 -8.76
CA LEU A 36 4.72 8.34 -8.31
C LEU A 36 3.65 8.53 -9.39
N ILE A 37 3.98 8.28 -10.67
CA ILE A 37 3.14 8.42 -11.86
C ILE A 37 2.71 9.87 -12.15
N SER A 38 2.08 10.52 -11.17
CA SER A 38 1.66 11.92 -11.21
C SER A 38 1.94 12.54 -9.83
N PRO A 39 3.03 13.30 -9.67
CA PRO A 39 4.00 13.69 -10.70
C PRO A 39 4.84 12.52 -11.23
N ALA A 40 5.36 12.64 -12.46
CA ALA A 40 6.26 11.64 -13.04
C ALA A 40 7.65 11.73 -12.39
N GLN A 41 7.76 11.20 -11.18
CA GLN A 41 8.94 11.27 -10.32
C GLN A 41 9.12 9.92 -9.61
N ILE A 42 10.38 9.53 -9.41
CA ILE A 42 10.73 8.41 -8.54
C ILE A 42 10.98 8.93 -7.12
N ALA A 43 10.32 8.32 -6.14
CA ALA A 43 10.52 8.55 -4.73
C ALA A 43 11.25 7.35 -4.10
N GLU A 44 12.27 7.62 -3.29
CA GLU A 44 12.89 6.58 -2.45
C GLU A 44 12.17 6.53 -1.11
N ILE A 45 11.57 5.39 -0.79
CA ILE A 45 10.77 5.19 0.42
C ILE A 45 11.47 4.18 1.33
N PRO A 46 11.77 4.54 2.59
CA PRO A 46 12.35 3.61 3.55
C PRO A 46 11.36 2.51 3.90
N ILE A 47 11.86 1.29 4.03
CA ILE A 47 11.10 0.13 4.50
C ILE A 47 11.43 -0.07 5.98
N GLU A 48 10.39 -0.13 6.80
CA GLU A 48 10.54 -0.36 8.24
C GLU A 48 10.87 -1.82 8.52
N GLN A 49 10.12 -2.74 7.91
CA GLN A 49 10.31 -4.16 8.12
C GLN A 49 9.80 -4.97 6.93
N VAL A 50 10.42 -6.13 6.71
CA VAL A 50 9.96 -7.15 5.77
C VAL A 50 10.00 -8.50 6.46
N ALA A 51 8.95 -9.29 6.27
CA ALA A 51 8.84 -10.64 6.80
C ALA A 51 8.27 -11.58 5.74
N GLY A 52 8.98 -12.67 5.48
CA GLY A 52 8.41 -13.82 4.81
C GLY A 52 7.48 -14.58 5.74
N LEU A 53 6.23 -14.78 5.33
CA LEU A 53 5.27 -15.55 6.12
C LEU A 53 5.16 -17.00 5.64
N SER A 54 5.37 -17.23 4.34
CA SER A 54 5.46 -18.56 3.74
C SER A 54 6.26 -18.50 2.42
N GLU A 55 6.34 -19.60 1.70
CA GLU A 55 6.90 -19.62 0.33
C GLU A 55 6.08 -18.76 -0.64
N SER A 56 4.78 -18.59 -0.40
CA SER A 56 3.87 -17.86 -1.28
C SER A 56 3.41 -16.52 -0.75
N MET A 57 3.82 -16.13 0.47
CA MET A 57 3.29 -14.95 1.16
C MET A 57 4.39 -14.16 1.87
N ALA A 58 4.35 -12.84 1.72
CA ALA A 58 5.24 -11.91 2.40
C ALA A 58 4.50 -10.67 2.87
N LEU A 59 4.95 -10.13 3.99
CA LEU A 59 4.47 -8.89 4.58
C LEU A 59 5.61 -7.87 4.56
N ALA A 60 5.30 -6.62 4.24
CA ALA A 60 6.22 -5.52 4.50
C ALA A 60 5.48 -4.32 5.11
N ILE A 61 6.26 -3.53 5.84
CA ILE A 61 5.80 -2.41 6.62
C ILE A 61 6.62 -1.19 6.22
N THR A 62 5.92 -0.09 5.99
CA THR A 62 6.49 1.25 5.90
C THR A 62 5.85 2.13 6.96
N ARG A 63 6.48 3.28 7.24
CA ARG A 63 5.93 4.29 8.15
C ARG A 63 5.71 5.59 7.41
N SER A 64 4.52 6.14 7.51
CA SER A 64 4.16 7.37 6.83
C SER A 64 4.94 8.58 7.33
N GLU A 65 5.39 9.38 6.37
CA GLU A 65 6.09 10.63 6.59
C GLU A 65 5.52 11.68 5.61
N PRO A 66 4.49 12.44 6.03
CA PRO A 66 3.84 13.45 5.21
C PRO A 66 4.60 14.79 5.14
N GLY A 67 5.82 14.87 5.68
CA GLY A 67 6.69 16.05 5.56
C GLY A 67 6.48 16.99 6.73
N ASP A 68 6.30 18.29 6.51
CA ASP A 68 5.95 19.23 7.60
C ASP A 68 4.44 19.48 7.72
N ASN A 69 3.62 18.78 6.93
CA ASN A 69 2.17 18.91 6.95
C ASN A 69 1.59 18.45 8.29
N LEU A 70 0.64 19.20 8.84
CA LEU A 70 -0.16 18.74 9.98
C LEU A 70 -1.14 17.67 9.49
N ASP A 71 -0.70 16.43 9.53
CA ASP A 71 -1.42 15.26 9.04
C ASP A 71 -1.54 14.23 10.17
N LEU A 72 -2.78 13.84 10.46
CA LEU A 72 -3.11 12.88 11.52
C LEU A 72 -2.55 11.47 11.25
N THR A 73 -2.20 11.19 10.00
CA THR A 73 -1.68 9.91 9.56
C THR A 73 -0.16 9.84 9.64
N ARG A 74 0.54 10.85 10.15
CA ARG A 74 1.99 10.84 10.35
C ARG A 74 2.42 9.71 11.29
N ASN A 75 3.54 9.06 10.97
CA ASN A 75 4.11 7.95 11.74
C ASN A 75 3.18 6.75 11.88
N THR A 76 2.11 6.67 11.09
CA THR A 76 1.24 5.50 11.05
C THR A 76 1.94 4.38 10.27
N PRO A 77 1.95 3.14 10.78
CA PRO A 77 2.48 2.01 10.03
C PRO A 77 1.50 1.60 8.91
N ILE A 78 2.02 1.38 7.71
CA ILE A 78 1.26 0.90 6.55
C ILE A 78 1.82 -0.44 6.11
N TRP A 79 0.94 -1.43 6.10
CA TRP A 79 1.29 -2.82 5.86
C TRP A 79 0.79 -3.22 4.48
N ALA A 80 1.58 -4.04 3.77
CA ALA A 80 1.13 -4.71 2.58
C ALA A 80 1.47 -6.20 2.69
N LEU A 81 0.43 -7.03 2.63
CA LEU A 81 0.54 -8.47 2.49
C LEU A 81 0.45 -8.80 1.01
N VAL A 82 1.45 -9.48 0.47
CA VAL A 82 1.49 -9.90 -0.92
C VAL A 82 1.55 -11.41 -0.99
N GLU A 83 0.70 -11.98 -1.82
CA GLU A 83 0.55 -13.42 -2.01
C GLU A 83 0.63 -13.79 -3.48
N TRP A 84 1.38 -14.84 -3.82
CA TRP A 84 1.28 -15.47 -5.14
C TRP A 84 -0.11 -16.05 -5.33
N ARG A 85 -0.67 -15.86 -6.53
CA ARG A 85 -2.00 -16.34 -6.89
C ARG A 85 -1.93 -17.24 -8.12
N VAL A 86 -2.74 -18.30 -8.10
CA VAL A 86 -2.95 -19.21 -9.23
C VAL A 86 -4.36 -18.98 -9.80
N GLY A 87 -4.51 -19.10 -11.13
CA GLY A 87 -5.79 -19.04 -11.82
C GLY A 87 -5.92 -17.87 -12.79
N ASP A 88 -7.12 -17.68 -13.33
CA ASP A 88 -7.41 -16.68 -14.36
C ASP A 88 -7.69 -15.28 -13.80
N GLY A 89 -7.72 -14.29 -14.71
CA GLY A 89 -7.97 -12.88 -14.37
C GLY A 89 -6.70 -12.04 -14.23
N GLU A 90 -6.85 -10.89 -13.58
CA GLU A 90 -5.87 -9.78 -13.51
C GLU A 90 -4.52 -10.19 -12.89
N SER A 91 -3.41 -9.57 -13.31
CA SER A 91 -2.09 -9.89 -12.75
C SER A 91 -1.91 -9.38 -11.32
N VAL A 92 -2.54 -8.26 -10.97
CA VAL A 92 -2.48 -7.66 -9.63
C VAL A 92 -3.91 -7.43 -9.16
N ILE A 93 -4.31 -8.09 -8.07
CA ILE A 93 -5.55 -7.76 -7.35
C ILE A 93 -5.18 -6.95 -6.12
N ILE A 94 -5.85 -5.82 -5.92
CA ILE A 94 -5.66 -4.94 -4.78
C ILE A 94 -6.93 -4.98 -3.92
N GLN A 95 -6.77 -5.30 -2.64
CA GLN A 95 -7.87 -5.35 -1.68
C GLN A 95 -7.53 -4.64 -0.37
N GLY A 96 -8.57 -4.21 0.35
CA GLY A 96 -8.44 -3.65 1.69
C GLY A 96 -8.49 -4.76 2.75
N GLY A 97 -7.51 -4.75 3.65
CA GLY A 97 -7.52 -5.54 4.88
C GLY A 97 -7.95 -4.69 6.10
N GLU A 98 -7.50 -5.08 7.29
CA GLU A 98 -7.81 -4.39 8.55
C GLU A 98 -7.52 -2.88 8.46
N GLY A 99 -8.45 -2.06 8.95
CA GLY A 99 -8.31 -0.61 9.03
C GLY A 99 -8.49 0.14 7.71
N ILE A 100 -8.74 -0.55 6.59
CA ILE A 100 -9.16 0.08 5.35
C ILE A 100 -10.68 0.24 5.37
N GLY A 101 -11.14 1.48 5.44
CA GLY A 101 -12.58 1.79 5.44
C GLY A 101 -13.28 1.31 4.17
N ILE A 102 -14.59 1.16 4.24
CA ILE A 102 -15.46 0.72 3.15
C ILE A 102 -16.35 1.88 2.70
N GLN A 103 -16.46 2.09 1.40
CA GLN A 103 -17.37 3.08 0.82
C GLN A 103 -18.78 2.51 0.69
N ARG A 104 -19.64 2.79 1.67
CA ARG A 104 -21.04 2.31 1.65
C ARG A 104 -21.84 2.85 0.47
N ASN A 105 -21.54 4.08 0.05
CA ASN A 105 -22.22 4.74 -1.07
C ASN A 105 -21.71 4.27 -2.45
N ALA A 106 -20.68 3.42 -2.50
CA ALA A 106 -20.09 2.88 -3.72
C ALA A 106 -20.10 1.34 -3.70
N GLY A 107 -21.19 0.74 -3.23
CA GLY A 107 -21.37 -0.72 -3.30
C GLY A 107 -20.48 -1.53 -2.36
N ASN A 108 -20.10 -0.97 -1.20
CA ASN A 108 -19.22 -1.59 -0.21
C ASN A 108 -17.81 -1.94 -0.73
N GLN A 109 -17.28 -1.15 -1.65
CA GLN A 109 -15.88 -1.30 -2.08
C GLN A 109 -14.91 -0.76 -1.02
N PRO A 110 -13.70 -1.35 -0.88
CA PRO A 110 -12.63 -0.76 -0.07
C PRO A 110 -12.35 0.68 -0.49
N ALA A 111 -12.11 1.56 0.46
CA ALA A 111 -11.81 2.98 0.24
C ALA A 111 -10.36 3.19 -0.25
N ILE A 112 -9.97 2.44 -1.27
CA ILE A 112 -8.70 2.57 -1.97
C ILE A 112 -8.95 3.48 -3.17
N TYR A 113 -8.62 4.76 -3.01
CA TYR A 113 -8.85 5.79 -4.02
C TYR A 113 -8.14 5.48 -5.35
N ALA A 114 -8.65 6.05 -6.45
CA ALA A 114 -8.16 5.80 -7.82
C ALA A 114 -6.64 5.99 -7.98
N TYR A 115 -6.06 7.00 -7.31
CA TYR A 115 -4.60 7.21 -7.33
C TYR A 115 -3.85 6.03 -6.69
N ALA A 116 -4.31 5.52 -5.55
CA ALA A 116 -3.67 4.38 -4.88
C ALA A 116 -3.74 3.12 -5.74
N GLN A 117 -4.89 2.84 -6.34
CA GLN A 117 -5.04 1.70 -7.25
C GLN A 117 -4.07 1.81 -8.42
N ARG A 118 -4.02 2.96 -9.09
CA ARG A 118 -3.12 3.19 -10.21
C ARG A 118 -1.65 3.05 -9.81
N LEU A 119 -1.27 3.63 -8.67
CA LEU A 119 0.10 3.60 -8.16
C LEU A 119 0.57 2.17 -7.90
N LEU A 120 -0.23 1.38 -7.19
CA LEU A 120 0.03 -0.04 -6.91
C LEU A 120 0.05 -0.86 -8.19
N GLN A 121 -0.97 -0.70 -9.05
CA GLN A 121 -1.09 -1.47 -10.29
C GLN A 121 0.13 -1.26 -11.20
N GLU A 122 0.51 0.00 -11.46
CA GLU A 122 1.59 0.30 -12.39
C GLU A 122 2.96 -0.16 -11.86
N ASN A 123 3.27 0.12 -10.59
CA ASN A 123 4.56 -0.27 -10.01
C ASN A 123 4.69 -1.79 -9.91
N LEU A 124 3.66 -2.50 -9.44
CA LEU A 124 3.73 -3.94 -9.24
C LEU A 124 3.67 -4.71 -10.56
N SER A 125 2.84 -4.29 -11.52
CA SER A 125 2.75 -4.98 -12.81
C SER A 125 4.08 -4.99 -13.56
N ARG A 126 4.90 -3.93 -13.43
CA ARG A 126 6.24 -3.86 -14.03
C ARG A 126 7.24 -4.83 -13.40
N MET A 127 6.96 -5.31 -12.18
CA MET A 127 7.80 -6.28 -11.46
C MET A 127 7.39 -7.73 -11.74
N LEU A 128 6.23 -7.98 -12.33
CA LEU A 128 5.72 -9.33 -12.59
C LEU A 128 6.19 -9.84 -13.94
N ALA A 129 6.56 -11.12 -13.99
CA ALA A 129 6.68 -11.86 -15.23
C ALA A 129 5.28 -12.13 -15.83
N PRO A 130 5.15 -12.39 -17.14
CA PRO A 130 3.85 -12.45 -17.83
C PRO A 130 2.80 -13.38 -17.22
N GLU A 131 3.21 -14.48 -16.60
CA GLU A 131 2.30 -15.48 -16.01
C GLU A 131 2.12 -15.31 -14.49
N GLU A 132 2.91 -14.44 -13.87
CA GLU A 132 2.84 -14.23 -12.43
C GLU A 132 1.64 -13.38 -12.06
N LYS A 133 0.95 -13.80 -11.00
CA LYS A 133 -0.19 -13.08 -10.46
C LYS A 133 -0.07 -12.96 -8.96
N ILE A 134 -0.51 -11.84 -8.44
CA ILE A 134 -0.49 -11.55 -7.01
C ILE A 134 -1.82 -11.00 -6.51
N THR A 135 -2.06 -11.24 -5.22
CA THR A 135 -3.04 -10.48 -4.44
C THR A 135 -2.28 -9.61 -3.45
N VAL A 136 -2.72 -8.36 -3.33
CA VAL A 136 -2.14 -7.36 -2.44
C VAL A 136 -3.22 -6.90 -1.48
N SER A 137 -3.04 -7.20 -0.20
CA SER A 137 -3.91 -6.72 0.87
C SER A 137 -3.23 -5.55 1.59
N ILE A 138 -3.78 -4.35 1.43
CA ILE A 138 -3.30 -3.17 2.15
C ILE A 138 -3.96 -3.15 3.52
N ILE A 139 -3.14 -3.03 4.56
CA ILE A 139 -3.58 -3.06 5.96
C ILE A 139 -3.09 -1.78 6.63
N LEU A 140 -3.99 -1.12 7.36
CA LEU A 140 -3.71 0.10 8.10
C LEU A 140 -4.14 -0.13 9.55
N PRO A 141 -3.32 -0.72 10.43
CA PRO A 141 -3.77 -1.19 11.75
C PRO A 141 -4.42 -0.11 12.62
N GLU A 142 -4.03 1.15 12.44
CA GLU A 142 -4.58 2.31 13.17
C GLU A 142 -5.76 2.98 12.45
N GLY A 143 -6.13 2.48 11.27
CA GLY A 143 -7.09 3.06 10.34
C GLY A 143 -8.45 3.36 10.97
N ARG A 144 -8.98 2.47 11.82
CA ARG A 144 -10.21 2.69 12.57
C ARG A 144 -10.16 3.95 13.42
N SER A 145 -9.11 4.07 14.21
CA SER A 145 -8.93 5.17 15.15
C SER A 145 -8.72 6.49 14.42
N LEU A 146 -8.05 6.44 13.26
CA LEU A 146 -7.84 7.59 12.37
C LEU A 146 -9.14 8.00 11.68
N ALA A 147 -9.97 7.06 11.25
CA ALA A 147 -11.25 7.34 10.58
C ALA A 147 -12.22 8.13 11.47
N VAL A 148 -12.25 7.84 12.79
CA VAL A 148 -13.06 8.58 13.77
C VAL A 148 -12.60 10.03 13.92
N ARG A 149 -11.31 10.29 13.73
CA ARG A 149 -10.69 11.61 13.94
C ARG A 149 -10.50 12.40 12.64
N THR A 150 -10.87 11.81 11.51
CA THR A 150 -10.80 12.43 10.19
C THR A 150 -12.20 12.64 9.64
N SER A 151 -12.32 13.53 8.65
CA SER A 151 -13.58 13.79 7.95
C SER A 151 -14.08 12.58 7.15
N ASN A 152 -13.29 11.51 7.00
CA ASN A 152 -13.66 10.31 6.25
C ASN A 152 -14.95 9.64 6.76
N SER A 153 -15.16 9.58 8.08
CA SER A 153 -16.41 9.09 8.67
C SER A 153 -17.61 9.94 8.25
N ALA A 154 -17.44 11.26 8.17
CA ALA A 154 -18.46 12.20 7.70
C ALA A 154 -18.73 12.08 6.18
N PHE A 155 -17.80 11.53 5.40
CA PHE A 155 -17.95 11.26 3.97
C PHE A 155 -18.45 9.84 3.64
N GLY A 156 -18.90 9.07 4.65
CA GLY A 156 -19.46 7.74 4.44
C GLY A 156 -18.43 6.65 4.18
N VAL A 157 -17.15 6.93 4.44
CA VAL A 157 -16.09 5.92 4.55
C VAL A 157 -16.14 5.42 5.99
N VAL A 158 -16.71 4.23 6.16
CA VAL A 158 -16.90 3.59 7.46
C VAL A 158 -16.18 2.26 7.42
N GLU A 159 -15.43 1.95 8.44
CA GLU A 159 -14.92 0.59 8.63
C GLU A 159 -15.99 -0.28 9.30
#